data_AF-A0A1B9KVT7-F1
#
_entry.id   AF-A0A1B9KVT7-F1
#
_cell.length_a   1.000
_cell.length_b   1.000
_cell.length_c   1.000
_cell.angle_alpha   90.00
_cell.angle_beta   90.00
_cell.angle_gamma   90.00
#
_symmetry.space_group_name_H-M   'P 1'
#
loop_
_entity.id
_entity.type
_entity.pdbx_description
1 polymer ?
#
loop_
_entity_poly.entity_id
_entity_poly.type
_entity_poly.pdbx_seq_one_letter_code
_entity_poly.pdbx_strand_id
1 'polypeptide(L)'
;MQQGGKKTIPINIKYYVITQPMKGKSGDISSWSLVLNVQRCELLEPDQRVGFGKAYFLVEDAPSFLLKKGFTMNIYEGSKLVGKAEVL
;
A
#
# COMPACT_ATOMS: atom_id res chain seq x y z
N MET A 1 -3.15 -16.11 14.27
CA MET A 1 -2.71 -15.33 13.08
C MET A 1 -1.76 -14.26 13.56
N GLN A 2 -0.46 -14.32 13.22
CA GLN A 2 0.44 -13.20 13.54
C GLN A 2 -0.01 -12.01 12.70
N GLN A 3 -0.54 -10.98 13.34
CA GLN A 3 -0.81 -9.71 12.68
C GLN A 3 0.55 -9.10 12.32
N GLY A 4 0.93 -9.28 11.06
CA GLY A 4 2.11 -8.63 10.48
C GLY A 4 1.86 -7.14 10.38
N GLY A 5 2.88 -6.35 10.68
CA GLY A 5 2.86 -4.90 10.58
C GLY A 5 4.27 -4.35 10.73
N LYS A 6 4.53 -3.19 10.13
CA LYS A 6 5.82 -2.52 10.31
C LYS A 6 5.77 -1.73 11.63
N LYS A 7 6.74 -1.95 12.52
CA LYS A 7 6.85 -1.21 13.79
C LYS A 7 7.01 0.30 13.59
N THR A 8 7.53 0.69 12.42
CA THR A 8 7.79 2.08 12.05
C THR A 8 7.34 2.31 10.61
N ILE A 9 6.65 3.43 10.38
CA ILE A 9 6.31 3.88 9.04
C ILE A 9 7.47 4.74 8.54
N PRO A 10 8.09 4.41 7.39
CA PRO A 10 9.16 5.22 6.82
C PRO A 10 8.62 6.54 6.27
N ILE A 11 8.92 7.65 6.96
CA ILE A 11 8.46 9.01 6.60
C ILE A 11 9.49 9.69 5.70
N ASN A 12 9.04 10.45 4.69
CA ASN A 12 9.86 11.24 3.76
C ASN A 12 10.89 10.42 2.95
N ILE A 13 10.69 9.12 2.84
CA ILE A 13 11.48 8.24 1.97
C ILE A 13 10.56 7.39 1.11
N LYS A 14 11.05 6.96 -0.06
CA LYS A 14 10.31 6.05 -0.94
C LYS A 14 10.24 4.67 -0.29
N TYR A 15 9.03 4.19 -0.06
CA TYR A 15 8.76 2.88 0.52
C TYR A 15 8.15 1.96 -0.53
N TYR A 16 8.88 0.91 -0.89
CA TYR A 16 8.53 -0.04 -1.95
C TYR A 16 7.80 -1.25 -1.35
N VAL A 17 6.59 -1.50 -1.85
CA VAL A 17 5.74 -2.62 -1.45
C VAL A 17 5.07 -3.24 -2.68
N ILE A 18 4.42 -4.38 -2.50
CA ILE A 18 3.54 -4.97 -3.51
C ILE A 18 2.10 -5.01 -2.99
N THR A 19 1.14 -4.98 -3.90
CA THR A 19 -0.27 -5.16 -3.53
C THR A 19 -0.63 -6.64 -3.36
N GLN A 20 -1.78 -6.90 -2.75
CA GLN A 20 -2.51 -8.16 -3.01
C GLN A 20 -2.70 -8.37 -4.53
N PRO A 21 -2.88 -9.61 -5.01
CA PRO A 21 -3.20 -9.86 -6.41
C PRO A 21 -4.44 -9.09 -6.84
N MET A 22 -4.33 -8.34 -7.93
CA MET A 22 -5.43 -7.55 -8.50
C MET A 22 -5.37 -7.62 -10.02
N LYS A 23 -6.53 -7.47 -10.67
CA LYS A 23 -6.66 -7.49 -12.12
C LYS A 23 -6.15 -6.18 -12.73
N GLY A 24 -5.12 -6.25 -13.57
CA GLY A 24 -4.54 -5.13 -14.34
C GLY A 24 -5.42 -4.67 -15.49
N LYS A 25 -4.95 -3.69 -16.27
CA LYS A 25 -5.70 -3.12 -17.41
C LYS A 25 -5.86 -4.14 -18.54
N SER A 26 -4.81 -4.92 -18.81
CA SER A 26 -4.79 -6.03 -19.77
C SER A 26 -5.68 -7.21 -19.37
N GLY A 27 -6.06 -7.28 -18.09
CA GLY A 27 -6.85 -8.36 -17.51
C GLY A 27 -6.04 -9.40 -16.74
N ASP A 28 -4.72 -9.31 -16.74
CA ASP A 28 -3.85 -10.19 -15.96
C ASP A 28 -4.02 -9.97 -14.45
N ILE A 29 -4.02 -11.06 -13.69
CA ILE A 29 -4.04 -11.00 -12.22
C ILE A 29 -2.61 -11.11 -11.73
N SER A 30 -2.13 -10.07 -11.05
CA SER A 30 -0.77 -10.00 -10.53
C SER A 30 -0.71 -9.15 -9.26
N SER A 31 0.38 -9.33 -8.51
CA SER A 31 0.75 -8.37 -7.45
C SER A 31 1.52 -7.22 -8.08
N TRP A 32 1.10 -5.99 -7.80
CA TRP A 32 1.62 -4.81 -8.47
C TRP A 32 2.61 -4.07 -7.57
N SER A 33 3.75 -3.66 -8.16
CA SER A 33 4.73 -2.83 -7.47
C SER A 33 4.17 -1.44 -7.19
N LEU A 34 4.19 -1.05 -5.92
CA LEU A 34 3.63 0.21 -5.42
C LEU A 34 4.70 0.94 -4.60
N VAL A 35 4.91 2.21 -4.89
CA VAL A 35 5.76 3.11 -4.10
C VAL A 35 4.87 4.01 -3.25
N LEU A 36 5.09 3.96 -1.95
CA LEU A 36 4.48 4.84 -0.97
C LEU A 36 5.47 5.95 -0.61
N ASN A 37 5.01 7.19 -0.65
CA ASN A 37 5.73 8.34 -0.13
C ASN A 37 4.89 8.93 1.01
N VAL A 38 5.19 8.49 2.24
CA VAL A 38 4.48 8.91 3.44
C VAL A 38 5.08 10.23 3.93
N GLN A 39 4.23 11.25 4.08
CA GLN A 39 4.64 12.61 4.44
C GLN A 39 4.33 12.93 5.90
N ARG A 40 3.27 12.35 6.44
CA ARG A 40 2.89 12.46 7.85
C ARG A 40 2.44 11.11 8.39
N CYS A 41 2.65 10.89 9.68
CA CYS A 41 2.21 9.68 10.38
C CYS A 41 1.53 10.10 11.67
N GLU A 42 0.40 9.50 11.97
CA GLU A 42 -0.37 9.71 13.19
C GLU A 42 -0.48 8.37 13.94
N LEU A 43 -0.40 8.42 15.27
CA LEU A 43 -0.67 7.28 16.14
C LEU A 43 -2.12 7.41 16.60
N LEU A 44 -3.00 6.52 16.12
CA LEU A 44 -4.41 6.53 16.51
C LEU A 44 -4.64 5.75 17.80
N GLU A 45 -3.98 4.60 17.93
CA GLU A 45 -4.01 3.72 19.11
C GLU A 45 -2.58 3.21 19.39
N PRO A 46 -2.28 2.66 20.57
CA PRO A 46 -0.92 2.21 20.93
C PRO A 46 -0.25 1.30 19.89
N ASP A 47 -1.03 0.53 19.13
CA ASP A 47 -0.61 -0.39 18.08
C ASP A 47 -1.07 0.01 16.66
N GLN A 48 -1.84 1.09 16.52
CA GLN A 48 -2.35 1.55 15.23
C GLN A 48 -1.71 2.87 14.78
N ARG A 49 -1.02 2.82 13.64
CA ARG A 49 -0.42 3.99 12.98
C ARG A 49 -1.04 4.20 11.62
N VAL A 50 -1.31 5.46 11.27
CA VAL A 50 -1.81 5.85 9.95
C VAL A 50 -0.81 6.80 9.31
N GLY A 51 -0.26 6.37 8.16
CA GLY A 51 0.57 7.20 7.32
C GLY A 51 -0.26 7.85 6.22
N PHE A 52 -0.14 9.16 6.05
CA PHE A 52 -0.74 9.88 4.93
C PHE A 52 0.34 10.35 3.95
N GLY A 53 0.04 10.25 2.66
CA GLY A 53 0.96 10.66 1.62
C GLY A 53 0.47 10.26 0.23
N LYS A 54 1.41 10.00 -0.67
CA LYS A 54 1.13 9.68 -2.07
C LYS A 54 1.55 8.25 -2.39
N ALA A 55 0.86 7.62 -3.32
CA ALA A 55 1.16 6.28 -3.79
C ALA A 55 1.27 6.26 -5.32
N TYR A 56 2.18 5.45 -5.86
CA TYR A 56 2.47 5.36 -7.29
C TYR A 56 2.68 3.91 -7.69
N PHE A 57 1.96 3.44 -8.70
CA PHE A 57 2.32 2.17 -9.35
C PHE A 57 3.55 2.35 -10.23
N LEU A 58 4.41 1.33 -10.29
CA LEU A 58 5.62 1.35 -11.12
C LEU A 58 5.43 0.71 -12.51
N VAL A 59 4.24 0.19 -12.80
CA VAL A 59 3.94 -0.53 -14.05
C VAL A 59 2.74 0.11 -14.71
N GLU A 60 2.80 0.33 -16.04
CA GLU A 60 1.71 0.97 -16.79
C GLU A 60 0.41 0.17 -16.76
N ASP A 61 0.52 -1.16 -16.76
CA ASP A 61 -0.63 -2.09 -16.74
C ASP A 61 -1.28 -2.22 -15.36
N ALA A 62 -0.65 -1.65 -14.32
CA ALA A 62 -1.17 -1.69 -12.97
C ALA A 62 -2.57 -1.07 -12.88
N PRO A 63 -3.41 -1.53 -11.94
CA PRO A 63 -4.83 -1.20 -11.90
C PRO A 63 -5.10 0.18 -11.29
N SER A 64 -4.52 1.23 -11.88
CA SER A 64 -4.74 2.60 -11.45
C SER A 64 -6.23 3.01 -11.54
N PHE A 65 -7.01 2.38 -12.42
CA PHE A 65 -8.45 2.59 -12.54
C PHE A 65 -9.25 2.14 -11.30
N LEU A 66 -8.68 1.28 -10.46
CA LEU A 66 -9.27 0.88 -9.17
C LEU A 66 -9.02 1.90 -8.06
N LEU A 67 -8.07 2.83 -8.22
CA LEU A 67 -7.70 3.84 -7.23
C LEU A 67 -8.72 4.99 -7.12
N LYS A 68 -9.98 4.63 -6.87
CA LYS A 68 -11.05 5.58 -6.56
C LYS A 68 -11.12 5.81 -5.05
N LYS A 69 -11.60 6.97 -4.62
CA LYS A 69 -11.79 7.28 -3.20
C LYS A 69 -12.56 6.16 -2.48
N GLY A 70 -12.07 5.77 -1.31
CA GLY A 70 -12.59 4.65 -0.51
C GLY A 70 -12.11 3.27 -0.97
N PHE A 71 -11.38 3.16 -2.09
CA PHE A 71 -10.75 1.90 -2.47
C PHE A 71 -9.66 1.54 -1.46
N THR A 72 -9.66 0.28 -1.03
CA THR A 72 -8.69 -0.23 -0.08
C THR A 72 -7.97 -1.45 -0.63
N MET A 73 -6.69 -1.58 -0.27
CA MET A 73 -5.88 -2.73 -0.66
C MET A 73 -4.90 -3.11 0.44
N ASN A 74 -4.63 -4.41 0.57
CA ASN A 74 -3.52 -4.89 1.39
C ASN A 74 -2.19 -4.69 0.66
N ILE A 75 -1.17 -4.33 1.42
CA ILE A 75 0.20 -4.12 0.94
C ILE A 75 1.19 -5.03 1.67
N TYR A 76 2.20 -5.49 0.95
CA TYR A 76 3.12 -6.54 1.39
C TYR A 76 4.59 -6.17 1.13
N GLU A 77 5.47 -6.63 2.01
CA GLU A 77 6.92 -6.74 1.77
C GLU A 77 7.23 -8.21 1.50
N GLY A 78 7.44 -8.59 0.23
CA GLY A 78 7.50 -10.01 -0.16
C GLY A 78 6.18 -10.72 0.20
N SER A 79 6.25 -11.80 0.97
CA SER A 79 5.05 -12.53 1.44
C SER A 79 4.42 -11.95 2.71
N LYS A 80 5.06 -10.97 3.37
CA LYS A 80 4.61 -10.44 4.65
C LYS A 80 3.61 -9.30 4.47
N LEU A 81 2.41 -9.45 5.03
CA LEU A 81 1.45 -8.35 5.14
C LEU A 81 2.03 -7.26 6.06
N VAL A 82 2.11 -6.02 5.55
CA VAL A 82 2.69 -4.89 6.30
C VAL A 82 1.70 -3.75 6.54
N GLY A 83 0.56 -3.76 5.88
CA GLY A 83 -0.50 -2.79 6.14
C GLY A 83 -1.65 -2.85 5.13
N LYS A 84 -2.54 -1.88 5.27
CA LYS A 84 -3.66 -1.61 4.37
C LYS A 84 -3.55 -0.16 3.90
N ALA A 85 -3.66 0.06 2.60
CA ALA A 85 -3.72 1.39 2.00
C ALA A 85 -5.17 1.72 1.61
N GLU A 86 -5.56 2.97 1.81
CA GLU A 86 -6.85 3.53 1.41
C GLU A 86 -6.63 4.78 0.57
N VAL A 87 -7.43 4.94 -0.49
CA VAL A 87 -7.45 6.15 -1.32
C VAL A 87 -8.42 7.16 -0.70
N LEU A 88 -7.92 8.34 -0.32
CA LEU A 88 -8.68 9.41 0.35
C LEU A 88 -9.33 10.42 -0.62
#